data_AF-A0A9W7ZST7-F1
#
_entry.id   AF-A0A9W7ZST7-F1
#
_cell.length_a   1.000
_cell.length_b   1.000
_cell.length_c   1.000
_cell.angle_alpha   90.00
_cell.angle_beta   90.00
_cell.angle_gamma   90.00
#
_symmetry.space_group_name_H-M   'P 1'
#
loop_
_entity.id
_entity.type
_entity.pdbx_description
1 polymer ?
#
loop_
_entity_poly.entity_id
_entity_poly.type
_entity_poly.pdbx_seq_one_letter_code
_entity_poly.pdbx_strand_id
1 'polypeptide(L)'
;MLSSTFLGLISAIYVATIYPGHAKAEISGSNSITPHDYVGLGSGLENNPPWCGMSYNTLDIGRITAVQGLGNKADCGSCLRIVTDAANCGAIPPIPFKEDGNIDEAKFQAEKENYQKNQVKAIAEGRSETDGMGSEQEGCKGGNGSKRWIYVMAVDQGGQGLDVSRVSFSALFQQPSNPTAATWETVDKAFCEGIELGEGGEGIKNYSKVSDIKVHTGDDPSADTPGSS
;
A
#
# COMPACT_ATOMS: atom_id res chain seq x y z
N MET A 1 -10.79 -47.52 -67.57
CA MET A 1 -9.91 -46.41 -67.16
C MET A 1 -10.24 -46.09 -65.71
N LEU A 2 -9.43 -46.59 -64.77
CA LEU A 2 -9.58 -46.30 -63.34
C LEU A 2 -8.90 -44.96 -63.04
N SER A 3 -9.66 -43.97 -62.58
CA SER A 3 -9.13 -42.69 -62.12
C SER A 3 -9.02 -42.74 -60.59
N SER A 4 -7.78 -42.82 -60.11
CA SER A 4 -7.43 -42.91 -58.69
C SER A 4 -7.35 -41.51 -58.10
N THR A 5 -8.20 -41.20 -57.12
CA THR A 5 -8.20 -39.91 -56.42
C THR A 5 -7.47 -40.07 -55.09
N PHE A 6 -6.31 -39.43 -54.95
CA PHE A 6 -5.54 -39.36 -53.70
C PHE A 6 -6.13 -38.28 -52.79
N LEU A 7 -6.58 -38.66 -51.59
CA LEU A 7 -6.83 -37.73 -50.48
C LEU A 7 -5.49 -37.33 -49.86
N GLY A 8 -5.15 -36.04 -49.93
CA GLY A 8 -4.04 -35.45 -49.18
C GLY A 8 -4.51 -34.96 -47.81
N LEU A 9 -3.99 -35.55 -46.74
CA LEU A 9 -4.12 -35.07 -45.36
C LEU A 9 -3.15 -33.90 -45.15
N ILE A 10 -3.68 -32.67 -45.02
CA ILE A 10 -2.91 -31.51 -44.58
C ILE A 10 -2.94 -31.52 -43.04
N SER A 11 -1.83 -31.92 -42.43
CA SER A 11 -1.62 -31.80 -40.98
C SER A 11 -1.31 -30.34 -40.65
N ALA A 12 -2.23 -29.65 -40.01
CA ALA A 12 -2.02 -28.30 -39.50
C ALA A 12 -1.12 -28.36 -38.27
N ILE A 13 0.17 -28.04 -38.43
CA ILE A 13 1.10 -27.86 -37.32
C ILE A 13 0.74 -26.54 -36.63
N TYR A 14 0.06 -26.63 -35.49
CA TYR A 14 -0.16 -25.51 -34.59
C TYR A 14 1.15 -25.20 -33.87
N VAL A 15 1.90 -24.23 -34.36
CA VAL A 15 3.07 -23.69 -33.64
C VAL A 15 2.53 -22.80 -32.53
N ALA A 16 2.46 -23.32 -31.31
CA ALA A 16 2.22 -22.50 -30.14
C ALA A 16 3.40 -21.56 -29.96
N THR A 17 3.22 -20.28 -30.28
CA THR A 17 4.17 -19.22 -29.97
C THR A 17 4.24 -19.08 -28.45
N ILE A 18 5.24 -19.70 -27.84
CA ILE A 18 5.58 -19.44 -26.43
C ILE A 18 6.20 -18.05 -26.42
N TYR A 19 5.39 -17.03 -26.15
CA TYR A 19 5.92 -15.71 -25.82
C TYR A 19 6.70 -15.87 -24.51
N PRO A 20 8.02 -15.59 -24.47
CA PRO A 20 8.71 -15.47 -23.21
C PRO A 20 8.00 -14.32 -22.47
N GLY A 21 7.28 -14.67 -21.40
CA GLY A 21 6.73 -13.67 -20.50
C GLY A 21 7.90 -12.80 -20.07
N HIS A 22 7.86 -11.52 -20.45
CA HIS A 22 8.80 -10.55 -19.91
C HIS A 22 8.68 -10.66 -18.40
N ALA A 23 9.75 -11.09 -17.74
CA ALA A 23 9.85 -11.01 -16.29
C ALA A 23 9.64 -9.52 -15.96
N LYS A 24 8.44 -9.20 -15.50
CA LYS A 24 8.12 -7.86 -15.02
C LYS A 24 9.08 -7.64 -13.86
N ALA A 25 9.81 -6.53 -13.85
CA ALA A 25 10.71 -6.26 -12.75
C ALA A 25 9.88 -6.27 -11.46
N GLU A 26 10.28 -7.14 -10.54
CA GLU A 26 9.52 -7.42 -9.34
C GLU A 26 10.00 -6.45 -8.28
N ILE A 27 9.15 -5.47 -7.95
CA ILE A 27 9.39 -4.58 -6.81
C ILE A 27 9.06 -5.41 -5.57
N SER A 28 10.08 -5.82 -4.82
CA SER A 28 9.92 -6.49 -3.53
C SER A 28 10.97 -6.04 -2.53
N GLY A 29 10.70 -6.23 -1.24
CA GLY A 29 11.60 -5.84 -0.18
C GLY A 29 11.08 -6.10 1.23
N SER A 30 11.96 -5.88 2.20
CA SER A 30 11.68 -5.98 3.63
C SER A 30 12.48 -4.92 4.36
N ASN A 31 11.80 -3.97 5.00
CA ASN A 31 12.42 -2.89 5.75
C ASN A 31 11.41 -2.20 6.68
N SER A 32 11.87 -1.24 7.47
CA SER A 32 11.00 -0.24 8.07
C SER A 32 10.46 0.70 6.97
N ILE A 33 9.15 0.89 6.92
CA ILE A 33 8.48 1.79 5.97
C ILE A 33 7.91 3.01 6.68
N THR A 34 7.79 4.13 5.97
CA THR A 34 7.42 5.44 6.52
C THR A 34 6.12 5.97 5.93
N PRO A 35 5.35 6.78 6.68
CA PRO A 35 4.20 7.48 6.14
C PRO A 35 4.61 8.77 5.40
N HIS A 36 3.92 9.07 4.30
CA HIS A 36 4.04 10.32 3.55
C HIS A 36 2.67 11.01 3.41
N ASP A 37 2.65 12.32 3.57
CA ASP A 37 1.42 13.13 3.58
C ASP A 37 1.05 13.63 2.19
N TYR A 38 0.66 12.72 1.31
CA TYR A 38 0.22 13.11 -0.05
C TYR A 38 -1.02 14.00 -0.02
N VAL A 39 -1.91 13.81 0.97
CA VAL A 39 -3.13 14.62 1.13
C VAL A 39 -2.79 16.07 1.49
N GLY A 40 -1.82 16.27 2.37
CA GLY A 40 -1.35 17.60 2.79
C GLY A 40 -0.64 18.42 1.71
N LEU A 41 -0.34 17.84 0.55
CA LEU A 41 0.33 18.55 -0.55
C LEU A 41 -0.52 19.68 -1.14
N GLY A 42 -1.85 19.64 -1.00
CA GLY A 42 -2.75 20.71 -1.44
C GLY A 42 -2.53 21.11 -2.90
N SER A 43 -2.28 22.41 -3.16
CA SER A 43 -1.99 22.92 -4.52
C SER A 43 -0.65 22.43 -5.09
N GLY A 44 0.20 21.78 -4.29
CA GLY A 44 1.43 21.13 -4.74
C GLY A 44 1.16 19.92 -5.64
N LEU A 45 -0.03 19.32 -5.56
CA LEU A 45 -0.40 18.13 -6.33
C LEU A 45 -0.48 18.39 -7.85
N GLU A 46 -0.81 19.62 -8.25
CA GLU A 46 -0.92 20.02 -9.66
C GLU A 46 0.45 20.35 -10.28
N ASN A 47 1.39 20.82 -9.45
CA ASN A 47 2.64 21.43 -9.92
C ASN A 47 3.87 20.55 -9.69
N ASN A 48 3.75 19.53 -8.85
CA ASN A 48 4.84 18.59 -8.55
C ASN A 48 4.36 17.17 -8.84
N PRO A 49 4.31 16.75 -10.12
CA PRO A 49 3.96 15.38 -10.43
C PRO A 49 4.97 14.43 -9.78
N PRO A 50 4.52 13.24 -9.34
CA PRO A 50 5.43 12.22 -8.85
C PRO A 50 6.40 11.79 -9.97
N TRP A 51 7.48 11.12 -9.59
CA TRP A 51 8.49 10.65 -10.52
C TRP A 51 7.89 9.88 -11.69
N CYS A 52 6.84 9.06 -11.49
CA CYS A 52 6.20 8.30 -12.57
C CYS A 52 5.43 9.14 -13.61
N GLY A 53 5.27 10.45 -13.40
CA GLY A 53 4.62 11.36 -14.35
C GLY A 53 3.09 11.30 -14.37
N MET A 54 2.48 10.44 -13.55
CA MET A 54 1.02 10.40 -13.35
C MET A 54 0.59 11.55 -12.46
N SER A 55 -0.33 12.40 -12.89
CA SER A 55 -0.82 13.50 -12.03
C SER A 55 -1.51 12.93 -10.79
N TYR A 56 -1.18 13.47 -9.61
CA TYR A 56 -1.88 13.08 -8.38
C TYR A 56 -3.40 13.33 -8.45
N ASN A 57 -3.87 14.24 -9.30
CA ASN A 57 -5.29 14.49 -9.51
C ASN A 57 -6.02 13.30 -10.13
N THR A 58 -5.29 12.41 -10.80
CA THR A 58 -5.82 11.20 -11.42
C THR A 58 -5.67 9.96 -10.53
N LEU A 59 -5.18 10.13 -9.30
CA LEU A 59 -4.86 9.05 -8.38
C LEU A 59 -5.67 9.18 -7.09
N ASP A 60 -6.05 8.04 -6.52
CA ASP A 60 -6.43 7.96 -5.12
C ASP A 60 -5.17 8.07 -4.25
N ILE A 61 -4.84 9.31 -3.85
CA ILE A 61 -3.65 9.62 -3.04
C ILE A 61 -3.68 8.98 -1.64
N GLY A 62 -4.81 8.41 -1.21
CA GLY A 62 -4.92 7.61 0.01
C GLY A 62 -4.28 6.21 -0.13
N ARG A 63 -4.07 5.73 -1.36
CA ARG A 63 -3.66 4.35 -1.69
C ARG A 63 -2.38 4.27 -2.54
N ILE A 64 -1.52 5.28 -2.47
CA ILE A 64 -0.26 5.33 -3.21
C ILE A 64 0.97 5.21 -2.30
N THR A 65 2.12 4.93 -2.89
CA THR A 65 3.43 4.92 -2.21
C THR A 65 4.55 5.41 -3.13
N ALA A 66 5.60 5.98 -2.53
CA ALA A 66 6.91 6.04 -3.16
C ALA A 66 7.72 4.78 -2.83
N VAL A 67 8.65 4.41 -3.72
CA VAL A 67 9.51 3.23 -3.58
C VAL A 67 10.97 3.65 -3.65
N GLN A 68 11.77 3.18 -2.68
CA GLN A 68 13.21 3.42 -2.66
C GLN A 68 13.86 2.73 -3.86
N GLY A 69 14.64 3.48 -4.62
CA GLY A 69 15.37 2.93 -5.76
C GLY A 69 14.50 2.56 -6.96
N LEU A 70 13.27 3.10 -7.06
CA LEU A 70 12.45 3.03 -8.26
C LEU A 70 13.18 3.69 -9.44
N GLY A 71 13.96 2.90 -10.18
CA GLY A 71 14.86 3.39 -11.23
C GLY A 71 14.30 3.19 -12.64
N ASN A 72 13.31 2.33 -12.82
CA ASN A 72 12.74 1.99 -14.11
C ASN A 72 11.31 2.54 -14.24
N LYS A 73 11.04 3.32 -15.29
CA LYS A 73 9.69 3.86 -15.56
C LYS A 73 8.65 2.77 -15.82
N ALA A 74 9.06 1.58 -16.26
CA ALA A 74 8.16 0.46 -16.47
C ALA A 74 7.55 -0.09 -15.17
N ASP A 75 8.16 0.24 -14.02
CA ASP A 75 7.74 -0.23 -12.70
C ASP A 75 6.67 0.69 -12.10
N CYS A 76 6.46 1.86 -12.70
CA CYS A 76 5.40 2.79 -12.34
C CYS A 76 4.01 2.19 -12.51
N GLY A 77 3.11 2.49 -11.57
CA GLY A 77 1.76 1.93 -11.55
C GLY A 77 1.70 0.46 -11.11
N SER A 78 2.82 -0.12 -10.68
CA SER A 78 2.82 -1.47 -10.10
C SER A 78 2.00 -1.51 -8.81
N CYS A 79 1.18 -2.55 -8.67
CA CYS A 79 0.43 -2.81 -7.45
C CYS A 79 1.32 -3.56 -6.47
N LEU A 80 1.46 -3.03 -5.27
CA LEU A 80 2.23 -3.63 -4.19
C LEU A 80 1.30 -4.13 -3.11
N ARG A 81 1.52 -5.36 -2.67
CA ARG A 81 0.99 -5.85 -1.39
C ARG A 81 2.01 -5.50 -0.31
N ILE A 82 1.56 -4.84 0.76
CA ILE A 82 2.38 -4.55 1.93
C ILE A 82 1.88 -5.41 3.07
N VAL A 83 2.76 -6.22 3.66
CA VAL A 83 2.45 -7.16 4.74
C VAL A 83 3.21 -6.78 6.00
N THR A 84 2.57 -6.88 7.15
CA THR A 84 3.22 -6.72 8.46
C THR A 84 2.66 -7.73 9.46
N ASP A 85 3.41 -8.00 10.53
CA ASP A 85 2.91 -8.74 11.68
C ASP A 85 1.81 -7.94 12.39
N ALA A 86 0.73 -8.60 12.80
CA ALA A 86 -0.30 -7.95 13.60
C ALA A 86 0.25 -7.39 14.93
N ALA A 87 1.34 -7.96 15.44
CA ALA A 87 2.07 -7.44 16.59
C ALA A 87 2.72 -6.07 16.36
N ASN A 88 2.96 -5.67 15.10
CA ASN A 88 3.43 -4.34 14.73
C ASN A 88 2.30 -3.31 14.68
N CYS A 89 1.05 -3.73 14.92
CA CYS A 89 -0.11 -2.87 15.03
C CYS A 89 -0.23 -2.35 16.47
N GLY A 90 -0.38 -1.04 16.64
CA GLY A 90 -0.51 -0.39 17.95
C GLY A 90 0.69 0.48 18.32
N ALA A 91 0.65 1.32 19.35
CA ALA A 91 -0.35 1.51 20.41
C ALA A 91 -0.58 3.01 20.69
N ILE A 92 -0.48 3.85 19.66
CA ILE A 92 -0.73 5.30 19.79
C ILE A 92 -2.24 5.51 20.02
N PRO A 93 -2.65 6.55 20.79
CA PRO A 93 -4.05 6.95 20.90
C PRO A 93 -4.75 6.94 19.53
N PRO A 94 -6.04 6.55 19.51
CA PRO A 94 -6.80 6.43 18.28
C PRO A 94 -6.61 7.67 17.42
N ILE A 95 -6.18 7.48 16.18
CA ILE A 95 -6.00 8.58 15.24
C ILE A 95 -7.32 9.36 15.22
N PRO A 96 -7.29 10.66 15.49
CA PRO A 96 -8.50 11.42 15.64
C PRO A 96 -9.03 11.65 14.24
N PHE A 97 -10.05 10.88 13.86
CA PHE A 97 -10.82 11.14 12.66
C PHE A 97 -11.92 12.15 13.00
N LYS A 98 -12.18 13.06 12.07
CA LYS A 98 -13.41 13.84 12.04
C LYS A 98 -14.58 12.91 11.72
N GLU A 99 -15.80 13.37 11.96
CA GLU A 99 -17.02 12.62 11.61
C GLU A 99 -17.13 12.31 10.11
N ASP A 100 -16.48 13.12 9.28
CA ASP A 100 -16.39 12.89 7.84
C ASP A 100 -15.34 11.82 7.46
N GLY A 101 -14.66 11.18 8.43
CA GLY A 101 -13.62 10.17 8.21
C GLY A 101 -12.25 10.72 7.79
N ASN A 102 -12.12 12.04 7.61
CA ASN A 102 -10.83 12.68 7.39
C ASN A 102 -10.04 12.72 8.71
N ILE A 103 -8.71 12.76 8.61
CA ILE A 103 -7.86 13.00 9.78
C ILE A 103 -8.15 14.40 10.33
N ASP A 104 -8.44 14.49 11.62
CA ASP A 104 -8.51 15.74 12.36
C ASP A 104 -7.09 16.24 12.60
N GLU A 105 -6.52 16.90 11.58
CA GLU A 105 -5.12 17.33 11.58
C GLU A 105 -4.72 18.12 12.84
N ALA A 106 -5.64 18.92 13.41
CA ALA A 106 -5.36 19.65 14.64
C ALA A 106 -5.22 18.72 15.85
N LYS A 107 -6.15 17.78 16.03
CA LYS A 107 -6.03 16.76 17.07
C LYS A 107 -4.86 15.82 16.82
N PHE A 108 -4.59 15.51 15.57
CA PHE A 108 -3.49 14.68 15.14
C PHE A 108 -2.14 15.26 15.56
N GLN A 109 -1.90 16.54 15.26
CA GLN A 109 -0.67 17.22 15.69
C GLN A 109 -0.60 17.31 17.23
N ALA A 110 -1.72 17.58 17.91
CA ALA A 110 -1.76 17.60 19.37
C ALA A 110 -1.43 16.23 20.00
N GLU A 111 -1.95 15.14 19.45
CA GLU A 111 -1.65 13.78 19.90
C GLU A 111 -0.21 13.38 19.60
N LYS A 112 0.32 13.77 18.45
CA LYS A 112 1.74 13.58 18.09
C LYS A 112 2.65 14.27 19.11
N GLU A 113 2.39 15.53 19.44
CA GLU A 113 3.15 16.27 20.46
C GLU A 113 3.06 15.59 21.84
N ASN A 114 1.87 15.14 22.22
CA ASN A 114 1.65 14.45 23.50
C ASN A 114 2.39 13.09 23.55
N TYR A 115 2.36 12.32 22.46
CA TYR A 115 3.06 11.05 22.35
C TYR A 115 4.58 11.25 22.46
N GLN A 116 5.13 12.22 21.72
CA GLN A 116 6.56 12.55 21.81
C GLN A 116 6.96 12.97 23.23
N LYS A 117 6.14 13.79 23.89
CA LYS A 117 6.36 14.22 25.28
C LYS A 117 6.35 13.03 26.25
N ASN A 118 5.45 12.07 26.05
CA ASN A 118 5.36 10.88 26.89
C ASN A 118 6.51 9.90 26.65
N GLN A 119 6.97 9.73 25.41
CA GLN A 119 8.17 8.94 25.12
C GLN A 119 9.41 9.52 25.81
N VAL A 120 9.65 10.83 25.69
CA VAL A 120 10.78 11.50 26.36
C VAL A 120 10.71 11.32 27.88
N LYS A 121 9.51 11.37 28.46
CA LYS A 121 9.29 11.12 29.88
C LYS A 121 9.58 9.66 30.27
N ALA A 122 9.13 8.67 29.48
CA ALA A 122 9.38 7.26 29.76
C ALA A 122 10.88 6.93 29.74
N ILE A 123 11.61 7.47 28.78
CA ILE A 123 13.08 7.36 28.69
C ILE A 123 13.74 8.00 29.91
N ALA A 124 13.32 9.21 30.30
CA ALA A 124 13.84 9.89 31.49
C ALA A 124 13.55 9.14 32.80
N GLU A 125 12.46 8.37 32.85
CA GLU A 125 12.05 7.56 34.00
C GLU A 125 12.60 6.12 33.97
N GLY A 126 13.39 5.75 32.95
CA GLY A 126 13.97 4.42 32.81
C GLY A 126 12.95 3.29 32.63
N ARG A 127 11.74 3.60 32.14
CA ARG A 127 10.71 2.58 31.86
C ARG A 127 10.84 2.06 30.43
N SER A 128 10.72 0.74 30.27
CA SER A 128 10.60 0.08 28.96
C SER A 128 9.28 0.50 28.30
N GLU A 129 9.31 0.74 26.99
CA GLU A 129 8.15 1.17 26.19
C GLU A 129 6.95 0.20 26.25
N THR A 130 7.18 -1.04 26.67
CA THR A 130 6.20 -2.12 26.71
C THR A 130 5.27 -2.12 27.92
N ASP A 131 5.59 -1.41 29.00
CA ASP A 131 4.97 -1.68 30.31
C ASP A 131 3.72 -0.83 30.61
N GLY A 132 3.26 0.00 29.66
CA GLY A 132 2.29 1.07 29.94
C GLY A 132 1.06 1.21 29.04
N MET A 133 0.88 0.37 28.01
CA MET A 133 -0.21 0.57 27.04
C MET A 133 -1.34 -0.45 27.24
N GLY A 134 -2.20 -0.13 28.21
CA GLY A 134 -3.49 -0.79 28.43
C GLY A 134 -4.56 -0.26 27.49
N SER A 135 -4.94 -1.08 26.51
CA SER A 135 -6.31 -1.38 26.06
C SER A 135 -6.23 -1.95 24.64
N GLU A 136 -6.71 -3.18 24.48
CA GLU A 136 -6.81 -3.85 23.18
C GLU A 136 -7.67 -3.02 22.23
N GLN A 137 -7.04 -2.29 21.30
CA GLN A 137 -7.76 -1.72 20.15
C GLN A 137 -8.29 -2.88 19.30
N GLU A 138 -9.61 -2.94 19.14
CA GLU A 138 -10.28 -4.01 18.39
C GLU A 138 -9.77 -4.15 16.96
N GLY A 139 -9.23 -3.07 16.38
CA GLY A 139 -8.67 -3.02 15.04
C GLY A 139 -7.33 -3.76 14.86
N CYS A 140 -6.59 -4.09 15.93
CA CYS A 140 -5.31 -4.82 15.87
C CYS A 140 -5.40 -6.28 16.34
N LYS A 141 -6.61 -6.79 16.61
CA LYS A 141 -6.80 -8.16 17.12
C LYS A 141 -6.29 -9.19 16.10
N GLY A 142 -5.21 -9.87 16.46
CA GLY A 142 -4.63 -10.95 15.69
C GLY A 142 -3.84 -11.87 16.62
N GLY A 143 -3.96 -13.19 16.42
CA GLY A 143 -3.18 -14.16 17.17
C GLY A 143 -1.68 -13.98 16.92
N ASN A 144 -0.85 -14.55 17.81
CA ASN A 144 0.61 -14.57 17.61
C ASN A 144 0.94 -15.19 16.24
N GLY A 145 1.61 -14.44 15.37
CA GLY A 145 1.93 -14.85 14.00
C GLY A 145 0.92 -14.45 12.92
N SER A 146 -0.22 -13.84 13.27
CA SER A 146 -1.15 -13.30 12.28
C SER A 146 -0.56 -12.10 11.54
N LYS A 147 -0.93 -11.95 10.27
CA LYS A 147 -0.49 -10.90 9.37
C LYS A 147 -1.62 -9.91 9.11
N ARG A 148 -1.22 -8.70 8.75
CA ARG A 148 -2.07 -7.63 8.23
C ARG A 148 -1.52 -7.16 6.90
N TRP A 149 -2.37 -6.85 5.94
CA TRP A 149 -1.91 -6.31 4.67
C TRP A 149 -2.90 -5.37 3.99
N ILE A 150 -2.35 -4.55 3.11
CA ILE A 150 -3.07 -3.63 2.21
C ILE A 150 -2.44 -3.70 0.81
N TYR A 151 -3.14 -3.12 -0.16
CA TYR A 151 -2.62 -2.95 -1.52
C TYR A 151 -2.51 -1.47 -1.87
N VAL A 152 -1.35 -1.08 -2.41
CA VAL A 152 -1.04 0.31 -2.78
C VAL A 152 -0.36 0.36 -4.14
N MET A 153 -0.45 1.50 -4.82
CA MET A 153 0.21 1.70 -6.12
C MET A 153 1.55 2.44 -5.97
N ALA A 154 2.60 1.91 -6.60
CA ALA A 154 3.88 2.58 -6.71
C ALA A 154 3.81 3.71 -7.75
N VAL A 155 3.91 4.96 -7.31
CA VAL A 155 3.77 6.13 -8.18
C VAL A 155 4.96 7.06 -8.14
N ASP A 156 5.84 6.94 -7.15
CA ASP A 156 6.93 7.89 -6.95
C ASP A 156 8.23 7.20 -6.50
N GLN A 157 9.34 7.91 -6.60
CA GLN A 157 10.64 7.47 -6.10
C GLN A 157 10.95 8.20 -4.79
N GLY A 158 11.20 7.47 -3.70
CA GLY A 158 11.44 8.10 -2.39
C GLY A 158 11.59 7.12 -1.25
N GLY A 159 11.83 7.65 -0.05
CA GLY A 159 11.85 6.90 1.20
C GLY A 159 13.05 5.99 1.46
N GLN A 160 12.96 5.28 2.58
CA GLN A 160 13.80 4.14 2.94
C GLN A 160 12.89 2.90 2.93
N GLY A 161 12.98 2.06 1.90
CA GLY A 161 11.95 1.06 1.60
C GLY A 161 10.76 1.69 0.87
N LEU A 162 9.69 1.98 1.61
CA LEU A 162 8.46 2.58 1.08
C LEU A 162 8.09 3.84 1.85
N ASP A 163 7.63 4.87 1.13
CA ASP A 163 6.93 6.04 1.68
C ASP A 163 5.44 5.91 1.34
N VAL A 164 4.68 5.25 2.21
CA VAL A 164 3.27 4.92 2.01
C VAL A 164 2.40 6.11 2.36
N SER A 165 1.31 6.35 1.63
CA SER A 165 0.32 7.36 2.02
C SER A 165 -0.06 7.25 3.48
N ARG A 166 -0.05 8.37 4.21
CA ARG A 166 -0.39 8.43 5.64
C ARG A 166 -1.73 7.76 5.93
N VAL A 167 -2.69 7.85 5.01
CA VAL A 167 -4.00 7.17 5.11
C VAL A 167 -3.82 5.64 5.14
N SER A 168 -3.21 5.08 4.10
CA SER A 168 -2.93 3.64 4.00
C SER A 168 -2.06 3.13 5.17
N PHE A 169 -1.03 3.89 5.52
CA PHE A 169 -0.14 3.59 6.64
C PHE A 169 -0.91 3.53 7.97
N SER A 170 -1.74 4.54 8.23
CA SER A 170 -2.59 4.63 9.41
C SER A 170 -3.58 3.46 9.50
N ALA A 171 -4.18 3.06 8.38
CA ALA A 171 -5.06 1.90 8.34
C ALA A 171 -4.32 0.60 8.68
N LEU A 172 -3.15 0.38 8.07
CA LEU A 172 -2.37 -0.84 8.26
C LEU A 172 -1.85 -1.00 9.69
N PHE A 173 -1.23 0.04 10.25
CA PHE A 173 -0.51 -0.03 11.52
C PHE A 173 -1.29 0.52 12.73
N GLN A 174 -2.44 1.15 12.50
CA GLN A 174 -3.22 1.88 13.51
C GLN A 174 -2.38 2.96 14.24
N GLN A 175 -1.42 3.52 13.52
CA GLN A 175 -0.58 4.61 13.99
C GLN A 175 -0.05 5.39 12.77
N PRO A 176 0.33 6.66 12.91
CA PRO A 176 0.39 7.52 11.74
C PRO A 176 1.77 8.07 11.38
N SER A 177 2.81 7.74 12.15
CA SER A 177 4.09 8.46 12.07
C SER A 177 5.34 7.61 12.30
N ASN A 178 5.25 6.56 13.10
CA ASN A 178 6.43 5.80 13.50
C ASN A 178 6.83 4.86 12.35
N PRO A 179 8.07 4.90 11.84
CA PRO A 179 8.53 3.90 10.88
C PRO A 179 8.28 2.49 11.41
N THR A 180 7.67 1.62 10.61
CA THR A 180 7.25 0.27 11.06
C THR A 180 7.70 -0.80 10.09
N ALA A 181 8.13 -1.94 10.61
CA ALA A 181 8.60 -3.05 9.80
C ALA A 181 7.47 -3.64 8.92
N ALA A 182 7.79 -3.84 7.65
CA ALA A 182 6.91 -4.48 6.68
C ALA A 182 7.71 -5.19 5.59
N THR A 183 7.06 -6.13 4.92
CA THR A 183 7.50 -6.69 3.64
C THR A 183 6.57 -6.23 2.54
N TRP A 184 7.07 -6.17 1.31
CA TRP A 184 6.25 -5.89 0.15
C TRP A 184 6.71 -6.67 -1.08
N GLU A 185 5.78 -6.85 -2.00
CA GLU A 185 6.02 -7.47 -3.29
C GLU A 185 5.02 -6.97 -4.33
N THR A 186 5.36 -7.12 -5.61
CA THR A 186 4.46 -6.79 -6.72
C THR A 186 3.40 -7.87 -6.85
N VAL A 187 2.13 -7.46 -6.94
CA VAL A 187 0.99 -8.34 -7.17
C VAL A 187 0.23 -7.94 -8.43
N ASP A 188 -0.82 -8.71 -8.77
CA ASP A 188 -1.69 -8.39 -9.90
C ASP A 188 -2.31 -6.98 -9.78
N LYS A 189 -2.38 -6.25 -10.89
CA LYS A 189 -2.92 -4.88 -10.91
C LYS A 189 -4.39 -4.83 -10.45
N ALA A 190 -5.14 -5.93 -10.57
CA ALA A 190 -6.53 -6.03 -10.12
C ALA A 190 -6.70 -5.70 -8.62
N PHE A 191 -5.70 -5.97 -7.77
CA PHE A 191 -5.77 -5.62 -6.34
C PHE A 191 -5.68 -4.10 -6.08
N CYS A 192 -5.23 -3.33 -7.08
CA CYS A 192 -5.13 -1.88 -7.07
C CYS A 192 -6.19 -1.20 -7.95
N GLU A 193 -7.26 -1.92 -8.32
CA GLU A 193 -8.37 -1.32 -9.05
C GLU A 193 -8.97 -0.13 -8.28
N GLY A 194 -9.34 0.91 -9.02
CA GLY A 194 -9.88 2.16 -8.49
C GLY A 194 -8.84 3.14 -7.93
N ILE A 195 -7.53 2.81 -7.93
CA ILE A 195 -6.50 3.79 -7.55
C ILE A 195 -6.23 4.78 -8.69
N GLU A 196 -6.20 4.30 -9.94
CA GLU A 196 -6.22 5.17 -11.13
C GLU A 196 -7.67 5.56 -11.42
N LEU A 197 -7.99 6.85 -11.32
CA LEU A 197 -9.35 7.38 -11.46
C LEU A 197 -9.68 7.88 -12.88
N GLY A 198 -8.71 7.83 -13.80
CA GLY A 198 -8.84 8.24 -15.20
C GLY A 198 -8.73 9.76 -15.43
N GLU A 199 -8.74 10.16 -16.70
CA GLU A 199 -8.75 11.58 -17.10
C GLU A 199 -10.06 12.26 -16.66
N GLY A 200 -9.96 13.31 -15.86
CA GLY A 200 -11.13 14.01 -15.29
C GLY A 200 -11.62 13.45 -13.95
N GLY A 201 -10.95 12.45 -13.38
CA GLY A 201 -11.18 12.04 -12.00
C GLY A 201 -10.89 13.21 -11.05
N GLU A 202 -11.83 13.52 -10.15
CA GLU A 202 -11.58 14.48 -9.06
C GLU A 202 -10.77 13.80 -7.94
N GLY A 203 -9.61 13.21 -8.25
CA GLY A 203 -8.88 12.34 -7.32
C GLY A 203 -8.45 12.99 -6.02
N ILE A 204 -8.16 14.29 -6.05
CA ILE A 204 -7.90 15.07 -4.82
C ILE A 204 -9.16 15.22 -3.96
N LYS A 205 -10.35 15.29 -4.56
CA LYS A 205 -11.60 15.52 -3.84
C LYS A 205 -12.20 14.24 -3.28
N ASN A 206 -11.83 13.08 -3.83
CA ASN A 206 -12.43 11.78 -3.53
C ASN A 206 -11.35 10.69 -3.32
N TYR A 207 -10.29 10.99 -2.56
CA TYR A 207 -9.34 9.97 -2.14
C TYR A 207 -9.92 9.11 -1.01
N SER A 208 -9.44 7.88 -0.89
CA SER A 208 -9.84 6.95 0.17
C SER A 208 -9.47 7.49 1.54
N LYS A 209 -10.43 7.53 2.46
CA LYS A 209 -10.19 7.80 3.88
C LYS A 209 -9.68 6.54 4.56
N VAL A 210 -9.21 6.67 5.80
CA VAL A 210 -8.71 5.50 6.55
C VAL A 210 -9.77 4.42 6.70
N SER A 211 -11.03 4.79 6.87
CA SER A 211 -12.17 3.87 6.91
C SER A 211 -12.42 3.11 5.60
N ASP A 212 -11.96 3.67 4.47
CA ASP A 212 -12.17 3.12 3.14
C ASP A 212 -11.04 2.16 2.75
N ILE A 213 -9.91 2.21 3.47
CA ILE A 213 -8.78 1.30 3.25
C ILE A 213 -9.13 -0.09 3.77
N LYS A 214 -9.31 -1.03 2.84
CA LYS A 214 -9.50 -2.45 3.16
C LYS A 214 -8.20 -3.04 3.71
N VAL A 215 -8.15 -3.20 5.04
CA VAL A 215 -7.08 -3.95 5.71
C VAL A 215 -7.49 -5.41 5.79
N HIS A 216 -6.65 -6.26 5.23
CA HIS A 216 -6.83 -7.70 5.30
C HIS A 216 -6.07 -8.26 6.51
N THR A 217 -6.58 -9.35 7.08
CA THR A 217 -6.02 -10.00 8.27
C THR A 217 -6.12 -11.52 8.13
N GLY A 218 -5.12 -12.25 8.59
CA GLY A 218 -5.14 -13.72 8.52
C GLY A 218 -3.74 -14.31 8.65
N ASP A 219 -3.59 -15.54 8.15
CA ASP A 219 -2.29 -16.16 7.93
C ASP A 219 -1.58 -15.51 6.73
N ASP A 220 -0.32 -15.89 6.47
CA ASP A 220 0.51 -15.33 5.40
C ASP A 220 -0.23 -15.27 4.04
N PRO A 221 -0.35 -14.09 3.41
CA PRO A 221 -1.14 -13.89 2.20
C PRO A 221 -0.49 -14.44 0.93
N SER A 222 0.62 -15.19 1.01
CA SER A 222 1.29 -15.80 -0.14
C SER A 222 0.38 -16.58 -1.13
N ALA A 223 -0.86 -16.91 -0.75
CA ALA A 223 -1.85 -17.60 -1.57
C ALA A 223 -2.98 -16.73 -2.18
N ASP A 224 -2.98 -15.40 -2.00
CA ASP A 224 -4.07 -14.57 -2.54
C ASP A 224 -4.15 -14.68 -4.07
N THR A 225 -5.29 -15.16 -4.57
CA THR A 225 -5.63 -15.15 -6.01
C THR A 225 -6.66 -14.07 -6.29
N PRO A 226 -6.54 -13.30 -7.39
CA PRO A 226 -7.53 -12.29 -7.76
C PRO A 226 -8.93 -12.91 -7.85
N GLY A 227 -9.90 -12.35 -7.10
CA GLY A 227 -11.32 -12.77 -7.15
C GLY A 227 -11.83 -13.65 -6.01
N SER A 228 -11.06 -13.83 -4.93
CA SER A 228 -11.42 -14.69 -3.79
C SER A 228 -12.10 -13.98 -2.61
N SER A 229 -12.57 -12.74 -2.75
CA SER A 229 -13.21 -11.96 -1.68
C SER A 229 -14.69 -11.71 -1.89
#